data_AF-A0A8T3TGS3-F1
#
_entry.id   AF-A0A8T3TGS3-F1
#
_cell.length_a   1.000
_cell.length_b   1.000
_cell.length_c   1.000
_cell.angle_alpha   90.00
_cell.angle_beta   90.00
_cell.angle_gamma   90.00
#
_symmetry.space_group_name_H-M   'P 1'
#
loop_
_entity.id
_entity.type
_entity.pdbx_description
1 polymer ?
#
loop_
_entity_poly.entity_id
_entity_poly.type
_entity_poly.pdbx_seq_one_letter_code
_entity_poly.pdbx_strand_id
1 'polypeptide(L)'
;MAYQAGDTVAVAVLRAGEHPHHGGTICLAGDCGNCVAQVDGVGWVRTCQTPCRPGLVMQRHPAGGAPPLPLAAENDVTGSPPARHIPVQRSQAEVVVIGAGESGTAAA
;
A
#
# COMPACT_ATOMS: atom_id res chain seq x y z
N MET A 1 -15.42 9.13 1.86
CA MET A 1 -15.57 8.36 0.60
C MET A 1 -16.40 7.13 0.87
N ALA A 2 -17.43 6.86 0.07
CA ALA A 2 -18.14 5.59 0.11
C ALA A 2 -17.30 4.57 -0.69
N TYR A 3 -16.66 3.62 0.00
CA TYR A 3 -15.99 2.48 -0.62
C TYR A 3 -16.93 1.26 -0.59
N GLN A 4 -16.75 0.31 -1.51
CA GLN A 4 -17.45 -0.96 -1.49
C GLN A 4 -16.57 -2.07 -0.93
N ALA A 5 -17.19 -3.10 -0.34
CA ALA A 5 -16.46 -4.28 0.11
C ALA A 5 -15.67 -4.88 -1.07
N GLY A 6 -14.37 -5.11 -0.86
CA GLY A 6 -13.45 -5.58 -1.91
C GLY A 6 -12.75 -4.48 -2.70
N ASP A 7 -13.14 -3.20 -2.55
CA ASP A 7 -12.40 -2.10 -3.16
C ASP A 7 -10.99 -2.01 -2.58
N THR A 8 -10.01 -1.70 -3.43
CA THR A 8 -8.74 -1.12 -2.98
C THR A 8 -8.90 0.38 -2.82
N VAL A 9 -7.98 1.03 -2.12
CA VAL A 9 -8.00 2.50 -1.95
C VAL A 9 -8.03 3.19 -3.31
N ALA A 10 -7.27 2.69 -4.30
CA ALA A 10 -7.28 3.25 -5.65
C ALA A 10 -8.67 3.18 -6.32
N VAL A 11 -9.36 2.04 -6.19
CA VAL A 11 -10.71 1.86 -6.76
C VAL A 11 -11.73 2.75 -6.06
N ALA A 12 -11.66 2.85 -4.73
CA ALA A 12 -12.52 3.74 -3.95
C ALA A 12 -12.34 5.22 -4.34
N VAL A 13 -11.09 5.63 -4.62
CA VAL A 13 -10.76 6.98 -5.12
C VAL A 13 -11.42 7.23 -6.49
N LEU A 14 -11.21 6.33 -7.45
CA LEU A 14 -11.82 6.42 -8.78
C LEU A 14 -13.35 6.44 -8.73
N ARG A 15 -13.95 5.59 -7.87
CA ARG A 15 -15.40 5.52 -7.67
C ARG A 15 -15.99 6.82 -7.15
N ALA A 16 -15.23 7.56 -6.34
CA ALA A 16 -15.63 8.86 -5.85
C ALA A 16 -15.46 9.99 -6.88
N GLY A 17 -15.01 9.69 -8.11
CA GLY A 17 -14.72 10.67 -9.15
C GLY A 17 -13.35 11.32 -9.01
N GLU A 18 -12.52 10.86 -8.08
CA GLU A 18 -11.17 11.35 -7.85
C GLU A 18 -10.15 10.54 -8.65
N HIS A 19 -9.02 11.14 -9.00
CA HIS A 19 -7.95 10.43 -9.72
C HIS A 19 -6.55 10.77 -9.18
N PRO A 20 -5.56 9.87 -9.32
CA PRO A 20 -4.17 10.16 -9.00
C PRO A 20 -3.61 11.26 -9.91
N HIS A 21 -2.88 12.23 -9.34
CA HIS A 21 -2.43 13.44 -10.04
C HIS A 21 -1.19 13.22 -10.95
N HIS A 22 -0.38 12.18 -10.70
CA HIS A 22 0.93 11.98 -11.33
C HIS A 22 1.05 10.66 -12.10
N GLY A 23 0.11 10.42 -13.02
CA GLY A 23 0.17 9.26 -13.92
C GLY A 23 -0.84 8.14 -13.64
N GLY A 24 -1.84 8.37 -12.78
CA GLY A 24 -3.01 7.50 -12.67
C GLY A 24 -2.75 6.10 -12.07
N THR A 25 -3.56 5.13 -12.49
CA THR A 25 -3.51 3.73 -12.03
C THR A 25 -3.10 2.78 -13.16
N ILE A 26 -1.88 2.94 -13.70
CA ILE A 26 -1.46 2.25 -14.93
C ILE A 26 -1.43 0.72 -14.78
N CYS A 27 -0.78 0.21 -13.73
CA CYS A 27 -0.57 -1.24 -13.60
C CYS A 27 -1.67 -1.96 -12.81
N LEU A 28 -2.30 -1.28 -11.84
CA LEU A 28 -3.14 -1.88 -10.79
C LEU A 28 -2.54 -3.12 -10.08
N ALA A 29 -1.25 -3.37 -10.26
CA ALA A 29 -0.53 -4.54 -9.75
C ALA A 29 0.54 -4.15 -8.72
N GLY A 30 0.71 -2.87 -8.43
CA GLY A 30 1.71 -2.40 -7.48
C GLY A 30 3.13 -2.42 -8.03
N ASP A 31 3.32 -2.19 -9.33
CA ASP A 31 4.65 -2.10 -9.97
C ASP A 31 5.04 -0.62 -10.24
N CYS A 32 4.24 0.09 -11.04
CA CYS A 32 4.57 1.41 -11.63
C CYS A 32 4.73 2.62 -10.67
N GLY A 33 4.43 2.52 -9.38
CA GLY A 33 4.57 3.64 -8.44
C GLY A 33 3.58 4.82 -8.59
N ASN A 34 2.79 4.91 -9.67
CA ASN A 34 1.93 6.08 -9.93
C ASN A 34 0.72 6.25 -8.97
N CYS A 35 0.33 5.17 -8.28
CA CYS A 35 -0.83 5.15 -7.38
C CYS A 35 -0.43 5.29 -5.89
N VAL A 36 0.72 5.88 -5.59
CA VAL A 36 1.18 6.01 -4.20
C VAL A 36 0.48 7.15 -3.46
N ALA A 37 0.26 6.96 -2.16
CA ALA A 37 -0.31 7.95 -1.26
C ALA A 37 0.21 7.77 0.16
N GLN A 38 -0.21 8.65 1.07
CA GLN A 38 -0.11 8.41 2.49
C GLN A 38 -1.37 7.67 2.96
N VAL A 39 -1.22 6.52 3.61
CA VAL A 39 -2.33 5.73 4.17
C VAL A 39 -2.04 5.49 5.64
N ASP A 40 -2.96 5.89 6.52
CA ASP A 40 -2.85 5.76 7.97
C ASP A 40 -1.49 6.28 8.51
N GLY A 41 -1.03 7.41 7.98
CA GLY A 41 0.26 8.01 8.37
C GLY A 41 1.48 7.49 7.62
N VAL A 42 1.38 6.42 6.83
CA VAL A 42 2.51 5.81 6.12
C VAL A 42 2.58 6.32 4.69
N GLY A 43 3.68 6.98 4.34
CA GLY A 43 3.96 7.45 2.97
C GLY A 43 4.26 6.31 1.99
N TRP A 44 4.23 6.63 0.69
CA TRP A 44 4.57 5.71 -0.41
C TRP A 44 3.77 4.39 -0.46
N VAL A 45 2.59 4.34 0.15
CA VAL A 45 1.73 3.16 0.13
C VAL A 45 1.07 3.01 -1.24
N ARG A 46 1.19 1.83 -1.84
CA ARG A 46 0.57 1.49 -3.14
C ARG A 46 -0.94 1.33 -2.96
N THR A 47 -1.71 2.37 -3.30
CA THR A 47 -3.17 2.37 -3.08
C THR A 47 -3.91 1.30 -3.89
N CYS A 48 -3.35 0.85 -5.02
CA CYS A 48 -3.91 -0.23 -5.82
C CYS A 48 -3.81 -1.63 -5.18
N GLN A 49 -2.93 -1.81 -4.18
CA GLN A 49 -2.75 -3.07 -3.45
C GLN A 49 -3.25 -2.97 -2.00
N THR A 50 -3.81 -1.82 -1.61
CA THR A 50 -4.25 -1.56 -0.24
C THR A 50 -5.76 -1.77 -0.15
N PRO A 51 -6.26 -2.78 0.57
CA PRO A 51 -7.69 -2.96 0.76
C PRO A 51 -8.31 -1.76 1.47
N CYS A 52 -9.45 -1.30 0.99
CA CYS A 52 -10.21 -0.25 1.64
C CYS A 52 -10.98 -0.85 2.83
N ARG A 53 -10.99 -0.14 3.97
CA ARG A 53 -11.62 -0.60 5.22
C ARG A 53 -12.24 0.57 5.98
N PRO A 54 -13.20 0.34 6.90
CA PRO A 54 -13.77 1.41 7.70
C PRO A 54 -12.68 2.12 8.51
N GLY A 55 -12.77 3.45 8.58
CA GLY A 55 -11.84 4.29 9.34
C GLY A 55 -10.44 4.44 8.73
N LEU A 56 -10.16 3.87 7.56
CA LEU A 56 -8.90 4.13 6.85
C LEU A 56 -8.82 5.60 6.43
N VAL A 57 -7.68 6.23 6.67
CA VAL A 57 -7.43 7.62 6.25
C VAL A 57 -6.37 7.62 5.16
N MET A 58 -6.71 8.21 4.01
CA MET A 58 -5.78 8.44 2.91
C MET A 58 -5.58 9.93 2.68
N GLN A 59 -4.34 10.32 2.44
CA GLN A 59 -3.94 11.68 2.11
C GLN A 59 -3.05 11.67 0.87
N ARG A 60 -3.23 12.66 0.00
CA ARG A 60 -2.32 12.89 -1.14
C ARG A 60 -0.95 13.28 -0.58
N HIS A 61 0.12 12.91 -1.29
CA HIS A 61 1.45 13.42 -0.96
C HIS A 61 1.49 14.94 -1.14
N PRO A 62 2.37 15.64 -0.40
CA PRO A 62 2.58 17.07 -0.58
C PRO A 62 2.91 17.41 -2.04
N ALA A 63 2.45 18.57 -2.52
CA ALA A 63 2.76 19.03 -3.88
C ALA A 63 4.26 19.29 -4.12
N GLY A 64 5.04 19.47 -3.04
CA GLY A 64 6.49 19.59 -3.08
C GLY A 64 7.16 18.78 -1.97
N GLY A 65 8.25 18.10 -2.32
CA GLY A 65 9.01 17.27 -1.39
C GLY A 65 8.43 15.87 -1.19
N ALA A 66 9.05 15.10 -0.29
CA ALA A 66 8.58 13.77 0.09
C ALA A 66 7.52 13.87 1.21
N PRO A 67 6.62 12.87 1.36
CA PRO A 67 5.81 12.75 2.56
C PRO A 67 6.70 12.66 3.81
N PRO A 68 6.22 13.11 4.98
CA PRO A 68 7.00 13.09 6.21
C PRO A 68 7.39 11.66 6.61
N LEU A 69 8.57 11.52 7.20
CA LEU A 69 8.98 10.25 7.80
C LEU A 69 8.15 9.98 9.06
N PRO A 70 7.78 8.72 9.34
CA PRO A 70 7.15 8.35 10.60
C PRO A 70 8.21 8.39 11.72
N LEU A 71 8.32 9.52 12.41
CA LEU A 71 9.28 9.73 13.50
C LEU A 71 8.72 9.22 14.84
N ALA A 72 9.58 8.64 15.68
CA ALA A 72 9.24 8.27 17.05
C ALA A 72 9.05 9.50 17.95
N ALA A 73 9.84 10.55 17.71
CA ALA A 73 9.77 11.85 18.35
C ALA A 73 10.12 12.95 17.33
N GLU A 74 9.52 14.14 17.45
CA GLU A 74 9.62 15.22 16.46
C GLU A 74 11.08 15.63 16.12
N ASN A 75 12.01 15.47 17.07
CA ASN A 75 13.41 15.86 16.93
C ASN A 75 14.40 14.68 16.94
N ASP A 76 13.93 13.45 16.73
CA ASP A 76 14.78 12.26 16.65
C ASP A 76 14.54 11.49 15.34
N VAL A 77 15.43 11.72 14.38
CA VAL A 77 15.44 11.03 13.06
C VAL A 77 16.16 9.68 13.10
N THR A 78 16.81 9.34 14.22
CA THR A 78 17.52 8.08 14.42
C THR A 78 16.68 7.05 15.17
N GLY A 79 15.71 7.53 15.94
CA GLY A 79 14.73 6.72 16.65
C GLY A 79 13.80 6.00 15.69
N SER A 80 13.83 4.67 15.75
CA SER A 80 12.83 3.85 15.08
C SER A 80 11.47 4.07 15.75
N PRO A 81 10.39 4.32 14.99
CA PRO A 81 9.04 4.28 15.55
C PRO A 81 8.79 2.91 16.21
N PRO A 82 7.92 2.84 17.24
CA PRO A 82 7.65 1.59 17.94
C PRO A 82 7.30 0.50 16.92
N ALA A 83 8.16 -0.52 16.87
CA ALA A 83 8.02 -1.59 15.90
C ALA A 83 6.68 -2.29 16.13
N ARG A 84 5.90 -2.47 15.07
CA ARG A 84 4.82 -3.46 15.12
C ARG A 84 5.45 -4.83 15.36
N HIS A 85 4.87 -5.62 16.26
CA HIS A 85 5.28 -6.99 16.43
C HIS A 85 4.90 -7.78 15.17
N ILE A 86 5.91 -8.15 14.37
CA ILE A 86 5.75 -8.95 13.16
C ILE A 86 6.22 -10.38 13.51
N PRO A 87 5.30 -11.36 13.64
CA PRO A 87 5.70 -12.74 13.89
C PRO A 87 6.48 -13.26 12.68
N VAL A 88 7.68 -13.78 12.92
CA VAL A 88 8.51 -14.42 11.90
C VAL A 88 8.39 -15.93 12.06
N GLN A 89 8.01 -16.62 11.01
CA GLN A 89 7.94 -18.08 10.96
C GLN A 89 9.04 -18.63 10.07
N ARG A 90 9.59 -19.78 10.45
CA ARG A 90 10.56 -20.54 9.65
C ARG A 90 9.95 -21.90 9.34
N SER A 91 9.94 -22.25 8.06
CA SER A 91 9.46 -23.53 7.56
C SER A 91 10.42 -24.06 6.49
N GLN A 92 10.38 -25.36 6.25
CA GLN A 92 11.11 -26.03 5.18
C GLN A 92 10.09 -26.59 4.17
N ALA A 93 10.46 -26.56 2.90
CA ALA A 93 9.70 -27.13 1.80
C ALA A 93 10.68 -27.68 0.76
N GLU A 94 10.27 -28.72 0.05
CA GLU A 94 11.06 -29.27 -1.07
C GLU A 94 10.98 -28.35 -2.30
N VAL A 95 9.80 -27.78 -2.54
CA VAL A 95 9.52 -26.86 -3.65
C VAL A 95 8.68 -25.69 -3.15
N VAL A 96 8.98 -24.48 -3.64
CA VAL A 96 8.19 -23.27 -3.41
C VAL A 96 7.80 -22.68 -4.76
N VAL A 97 6.49 -22.53 -4.98
CA VAL A 97 5.94 -21.87 -6.17
C VAL A 97 5.55 -20.43 -5.83
N ILE A 98 6.05 -19.46 -6.61
CA ILE A 98 5.80 -18.03 -6.40
C ILE A 98 4.83 -17.52 -7.47
N GLY A 99 3.69 -17.00 -7.01
CA GLY A 99 2.57 -16.54 -7.85
C GLY A 99 1.48 -17.60 -8.00
N ALA A 100 0.22 -17.20 -7.84
CA ALA A 100 -0.95 -18.08 -7.85
C ALA A 100 -1.84 -17.88 -9.10
N GLY A 101 -1.24 -17.45 -10.21
CA GLY A 101 -1.90 -17.46 -11.53
C GLY A 101 -1.92 -18.87 -12.12
N GLU A 102 -2.48 -19.02 -13.33
CA GLU A 102 -2.65 -20.32 -14.00
C GLU A 102 -1.37 -21.18 -14.02
N SER A 103 -0.23 -20.59 -14.42
CA SER A 103 1.04 -21.31 -14.45
C SER A 103 1.54 -21.73 -13.06
N GLY A 104 1.28 -20.94 -12.03
CA GLY A 104 1.68 -21.27 -10.66
C GLY A 104 0.80 -22.39 -10.10
N THR A 105 -0.51 -22.29 -10.34
CA THR A 105 -1.47 -23.35 -9.99
C THR A 105 -1.17 -24.67 -10.71
N ALA A 106 -0.72 -24.63 -11.96
CA ALA A 106 -0.33 -25.82 -12.70
C ALA A 106 1.01 -26.43 -12.22
N ALA A 107 1.86 -25.65 -11.53
CA ALA A 107 3.18 -26.06 -11.07
C ALA A 107 3.22 -26.47 -9.58
N ALA A 108 2.19 -26.13 -8.80
CA ALA A 108 2.05 -26.44 -7.38
C ALA A 108 1.43 -27.84 -7.16
#